data_AF-A0A8U0RYX9-F1
#
_entry.id   AF-A0A8U0RYX9-F1
#
_cell.length_a   1.000
_cell.length_b   1.000
_cell.length_c   1.000
_cell.angle_alpha   90.00
_cell.angle_beta   90.00
_cell.angle_gamma   90.00
#
_symmetry.space_group_name_H-M   'P 1'
#
loop_
_entity.id
_entity.type
_entity.pdbx_description
1 polymer ?
#
loop_
_entity_poly.entity_id
_entity_poly.type
_entity_poly.pdbx_seq_one_letter_code
_entity_poly.pdbx_strand_id
1 'polypeptide(L)'
;MTLTLTTLLCLGLSLGSRNQAQTGTLPRPTVWAEPGSVMPWGTSVTIWCQGGLEVQEYRLHKEGELETWDRQKPLESKDKVKFPITHMADIYAGRYRCDYLSPTGWSEPSDPLELVVVTESQSKPSLSALPSPVVTSGGNVTIQCASRMGFHRFILMKEGERQPSWTLGSQPAPHGGTQALFPVGPVTPSLSWTFRCYGYYSNTPQVWSVPSDPLELLVSGVSGKPSLLTQQDTVVTSGQRLTFQCRSDVSYDKFALSKEGAPDLPRRLRRQTQPGLSGATFYLGLVRPSHGGRYKCYGGHNLSSEWSAPSDPVDILLAGQLSYTPSLSVQPGPMVAPGENVTLLCQSWSSVHTFLLSKEGAADPPLRLRSQYRAGQHQAEFRMSPVTSAHGGSYRCYGSASTSPYLLSQPSDPLELLVSGPSTDPGPPTTGPWTTGPGSADGPHWYLYALTGASVAFVLLLGLLVFLLVRHRHRVRCRKPGAADPEPKDRGLHDSSSPAPAAQEESLYVAMQDIQPEEGVELDHRQKTQDEDPQGTTYVQVSRSRSRLRYGLATSPSPMSEGLLDSEDRQAEEDRQMDCQIVASDAPQDVTYAQLDPLALR
;
A
#
# COMPACT_ATOMS: atom_id res chain seq x y z
N MET A 1 -95.37 -20.22 18.52
CA MET A 1 -94.28 -19.82 17.59
C MET A 1 -93.96 -18.36 17.85
N THR A 2 -92.72 -17.88 17.98
CA THR A 2 -91.42 -18.57 18.22
C THR A 2 -90.43 -17.47 18.66
N LEU A 3 -89.96 -17.40 19.91
CA LEU A 3 -88.83 -18.19 20.45
C LEU A 3 -87.58 -18.29 19.54
N THR A 4 -87.41 -17.39 18.58
CA THR A 4 -86.28 -17.39 17.60
C THR A 4 -85.57 -16.05 17.43
N LEU A 5 -86.20 -14.91 17.79
CA LEU A 5 -85.59 -13.59 17.59
C LEU A 5 -84.66 -13.15 18.74
N THR A 6 -84.97 -13.53 19.99
CA THR A 6 -84.20 -13.12 21.18
C THR A 6 -82.90 -13.90 21.37
N THR A 7 -82.82 -15.14 20.87
CA THR A 7 -81.60 -15.97 20.96
C THR A 7 -80.48 -15.51 20.02
N LEU A 8 -80.83 -15.03 18.83
CA LEU A 8 -79.87 -14.50 17.85
C LEU A 8 -79.19 -13.20 18.34
N LEU A 9 -79.90 -12.33 19.05
CA LEU A 9 -79.33 -11.08 19.58
C LEU A 9 -78.30 -11.33 20.71
N CYS A 10 -78.48 -12.39 21.51
CA CYS A 10 -77.53 -12.79 22.55
C CYS A 10 -76.30 -13.54 22.00
N LEU A 11 -76.43 -14.26 20.87
CA LEU A 11 -75.30 -14.91 20.19
C LEU A 11 -74.49 -13.94 19.32
N GLY A 12 -75.09 -12.85 18.85
CA GLY A 12 -74.40 -11.79 18.11
C GLY A 12 -73.45 -10.92 18.96
N LEU A 13 -73.53 -10.98 20.29
CA LEU A 13 -72.72 -10.18 21.22
C LEU A 13 -71.74 -11.00 22.08
N SER A 14 -71.70 -12.33 21.90
CA SER A 14 -70.72 -13.21 22.55
C SER A 14 -69.51 -13.56 21.66
N LEU A 15 -69.56 -13.22 20.36
CA LEU A 15 -68.39 -13.01 19.51
C LEU A 15 -67.81 -11.59 19.71
N GLY A 16 -67.65 -11.18 20.97
CA GLY A 16 -66.63 -10.19 21.27
C GLY A 16 -65.29 -10.76 20.81
N SER A 17 -64.45 -9.95 20.17
CA SER A 17 -63.10 -10.39 19.82
C SER A 17 -62.37 -10.72 21.12
N ARG A 18 -62.31 -12.02 21.44
CA ARG A 18 -61.22 -12.58 22.20
C ARG A 18 -59.99 -12.36 21.34
N ASN A 19 -59.45 -11.15 21.43
CA ASN A 19 -58.08 -10.84 21.03
C ASN A 19 -57.25 -11.89 21.75
N GLN A 20 -56.89 -12.94 21.00
CA GLN A 20 -55.99 -13.98 21.44
C GLN A 20 -54.73 -13.21 21.77
N ALA A 21 -54.50 -12.99 23.07
CA ALA A 21 -53.44 -12.11 23.51
C ALA A 21 -52.15 -12.68 22.93
N GLN A 22 -51.61 -12.00 21.92
CA GLN A 22 -50.23 -12.22 21.53
C GLN A 22 -49.45 -11.98 22.80
N THR A 23 -48.82 -13.03 23.32
CA THR A 23 -47.98 -12.97 24.51
C THR A 23 -46.94 -11.91 24.22
N GLY A 24 -47.13 -10.71 24.76
CA GLY A 24 -46.62 -9.48 24.15
C GLY A 24 -45.16 -9.30 24.43
N THR A 25 -44.30 -10.02 23.71
CA THR A 25 -42.84 -9.93 23.83
C THR A 25 -42.44 -8.48 23.61
N LEU A 26 -41.98 -7.84 24.68
CA LEU A 26 -41.54 -6.46 24.67
C LEU A 26 -40.41 -6.30 23.64
N PRO A 27 -40.46 -5.27 22.78
CA PRO A 27 -39.46 -5.10 21.73
C PRO A 27 -38.06 -4.98 22.35
N ARG A 28 -37.10 -5.73 21.81
CA ARG A 28 -35.71 -5.69 22.24
C ARG A 28 -35.15 -4.27 22.05
N PRO A 29 -34.54 -3.64 23.08
CA PRO A 29 -33.99 -2.31 22.96
C PRO A 29 -32.74 -2.29 22.07
N THR A 30 -32.53 -1.16 21.40
CA THR A 30 -31.33 -0.87 20.60
C THR A 30 -30.30 -0.14 21.46
N VAL A 31 -29.03 -0.56 21.39
CA VAL A 31 -27.91 0.04 22.11
C VAL A 31 -26.83 0.51 21.14
N TRP A 32 -26.21 1.67 21.38
CA TRP A 32 -25.09 2.16 20.58
C TRP A 32 -24.21 3.12 21.40
N ALA A 33 -23.03 3.45 20.86
CA ALA A 33 -22.13 4.46 21.44
C ALA A 33 -21.99 5.68 20.52
N GLU A 34 -21.86 6.86 21.12
CA GLU A 34 -21.61 8.13 20.45
C GLU A 34 -20.40 8.82 21.11
N PRO A 35 -19.36 9.25 20.37
CA PRO A 35 -19.29 9.32 18.90
C PRO A 35 -19.03 7.96 18.20
N GLY A 36 -18.61 6.94 18.93
CA GLY A 36 -18.37 5.59 18.39
C GLY A 36 -18.01 4.58 19.47
N SER A 37 -17.72 3.34 19.06
CA SER A 37 -17.41 2.21 19.95
C SER A 37 -15.92 1.96 20.18
N VAL A 38 -15.02 2.60 19.41
CA VAL A 38 -13.57 2.54 19.60
C VAL A 38 -13.08 3.92 20.01
N MET A 39 -12.72 4.06 21.29
CA MET A 39 -12.49 5.37 21.92
C MET A 39 -11.05 5.51 22.42
N PRO A 40 -10.35 6.63 22.17
CA PRO A 40 -9.06 6.90 22.80
C PRO A 40 -9.20 7.04 24.33
N TRP A 41 -8.20 6.59 25.07
CA TRP A 41 -8.12 6.78 26.51
C TRP A 41 -8.28 8.27 26.90
N GLY A 42 -8.96 8.54 28.01
CA GLY A 42 -9.25 9.88 28.52
C GLY A 42 -10.39 10.63 27.83
N THR A 43 -10.86 10.19 26.66
CA THR A 43 -11.96 10.85 25.92
C THR A 43 -13.35 10.52 26.49
N SER A 44 -14.36 11.32 26.16
CA SER A 44 -15.74 11.06 26.57
C SER A 44 -16.53 10.26 25.52
N VAL A 45 -17.39 9.37 25.99
CA VAL A 45 -18.32 8.57 25.17
C VAL A 45 -19.66 8.43 25.88
N THR A 46 -20.76 8.46 25.12
CA THR A 46 -22.10 8.20 25.65
C THR A 46 -22.62 6.90 25.07
N ILE A 47 -22.93 5.92 25.93
CA ILE A 47 -23.74 4.78 25.55
C ILE A 47 -25.20 5.21 25.58
N TRP A 48 -25.92 4.98 24.50
CA TRP A 48 -27.36 5.19 24.39
C TRP A 48 -28.09 3.86 24.43
N CYS A 49 -29.26 3.84 25.06
CA CYS A 49 -30.23 2.75 24.95
C CYS A 49 -31.60 3.32 24.58
N GLN A 50 -32.29 2.72 23.63
CA GLN A 50 -33.63 3.08 23.17
C GLN A 50 -34.52 1.83 23.18
N GLY A 51 -35.65 1.90 23.88
CA GLY A 51 -36.58 0.81 24.06
C GLY A 51 -37.99 1.16 23.57
N GLY A 52 -38.99 0.55 24.20
CA GLY A 52 -40.41 0.84 23.91
C GLY A 52 -40.88 2.18 24.47
N LEU A 53 -42.19 2.41 24.36
CA LEU A 53 -42.89 3.50 25.04
C LEU A 53 -43.15 3.12 26.52
N GLU A 54 -43.46 4.12 27.35
CA GLU A 54 -43.87 3.96 28.76
C GLU A 54 -42.84 3.27 29.69
N VAL A 55 -41.54 3.42 29.40
CA VAL A 55 -40.47 2.83 30.21
C VAL A 55 -40.33 3.50 31.58
N GLN A 56 -40.19 2.69 32.63
CA GLN A 56 -40.02 3.12 34.03
C GLN A 56 -38.55 3.22 34.44
N GLU A 57 -37.70 2.32 33.92
CA GLU A 57 -36.27 2.21 34.21
C GLU A 57 -35.57 1.55 33.01
N TYR A 58 -34.39 2.06 32.67
CA TYR A 58 -33.40 1.38 31.83
C TYR A 58 -32.25 0.89 32.71
N ARG A 59 -31.67 -0.25 32.37
CA ARG A 59 -30.43 -0.75 32.98
C ARG A 59 -29.37 -0.94 31.91
N LEU A 60 -28.13 -0.67 32.28
CA LEU A 60 -26.96 -1.07 31.52
C LEU A 60 -26.24 -2.19 32.28
N HIS A 61 -25.89 -3.25 31.56
CA HIS A 61 -25.15 -4.41 32.07
C HIS A 61 -23.84 -4.55 31.29
N LYS A 62 -22.80 -5.06 31.94
CA LYS A 62 -21.49 -5.32 31.35
C LYS A 62 -21.14 -6.80 31.53
N GLU A 63 -20.90 -7.51 30.43
CA GLU A 63 -20.59 -8.95 30.49
C GLU A 63 -19.31 -9.20 31.31
N GLY A 64 -19.41 -10.06 32.32
CA GLY A 64 -18.34 -10.36 33.28
C GLY A 64 -18.57 -9.78 34.69
N GLU A 65 -19.50 -8.82 34.85
CA GLU A 65 -19.85 -8.23 36.14
C GLU A 65 -21.24 -8.73 36.62
N LEU A 66 -21.40 -8.82 37.95
CA LEU A 66 -22.59 -9.41 38.59
C LEU A 66 -23.68 -8.37 38.95
N GLU A 67 -23.33 -7.09 38.98
CA GLU A 67 -24.24 -6.00 39.31
C GLU A 67 -24.56 -5.16 38.06
N THR A 68 -25.68 -4.44 38.08
CA THR A 68 -26.05 -3.51 37.02
C THR A 68 -25.05 -2.35 36.97
N TRP A 69 -24.41 -2.12 35.83
CA TRP A 69 -23.38 -1.09 35.65
C TRP A 69 -23.92 0.32 35.93
N ASP A 70 -25.10 0.64 35.39
CA ASP A 70 -25.82 1.88 35.70
C ASP A 70 -27.33 1.68 35.48
N ARG A 71 -28.15 2.51 36.13
CA ARG A 71 -29.62 2.46 36.10
C ARG A 71 -30.17 3.87 35.95
N GLN A 72 -30.83 4.14 34.83
CA GLN A 72 -31.29 5.47 34.45
C GLN A 72 -32.81 5.47 34.22
N LYS A 73 -33.49 6.53 34.68
CA LYS A 73 -34.93 6.72 34.44
C LYS A 73 -35.16 7.71 33.29
N PRO A 74 -36.05 7.43 32.34
CA PRO A 74 -36.32 8.38 31.26
C PRO A 74 -37.04 9.63 31.77
N LEU A 75 -36.70 10.78 31.18
CA LEU A 75 -37.30 12.08 31.49
C LEU A 75 -38.63 12.25 30.75
N GLU A 76 -39.71 11.73 31.35
CA GLU A 76 -41.17 11.93 31.11
C GLU A 76 -41.75 11.83 29.68
N SER A 77 -40.93 11.71 28.65
CA SER A 77 -41.37 11.57 27.25
C SER A 77 -40.33 10.93 26.32
N LYS A 78 -39.14 10.58 26.83
CA LYS A 78 -38.04 10.04 26.02
C LYS A 78 -38.00 8.52 26.06
N ASP A 79 -38.21 7.95 24.88
CA ASP A 79 -38.00 6.54 24.50
C ASP A 79 -36.54 6.07 24.59
N LYS A 80 -35.59 6.99 24.82
CA LYS A 80 -34.16 6.70 24.96
C LYS A 80 -33.50 7.39 26.15
N VAL A 81 -32.48 6.73 26.68
CA VAL A 81 -31.66 7.21 27.80
C VAL A 81 -30.17 7.21 27.44
N LYS A 82 -29.39 7.97 28.20
CA LYS A 82 -27.94 8.09 28.04
C LYS A 82 -27.19 7.63 29.29
N PHE A 83 -26.09 6.92 29.08
CA PHE A 83 -25.13 6.48 30.09
C PHE A 83 -23.77 7.13 29.73
N PRO A 84 -23.44 8.30 30.30
CA PRO A 84 -22.25 9.07 29.90
C PRO A 84 -20.99 8.61 30.66
N ILE A 85 -19.94 8.27 29.91
CA ILE A 85 -18.59 8.02 30.41
C ILE A 85 -17.76 9.27 30.10
N THR A 86 -17.34 10.01 31.14
CA THR A 86 -16.66 11.30 30.97
C THR A 86 -15.19 11.16 30.61
N HIS A 87 -14.52 10.12 31.10
CA HIS A 87 -13.10 9.83 30.87
C HIS A 87 -12.95 8.32 30.61
N MET A 88 -12.77 7.93 29.35
CA MET A 88 -12.64 6.54 28.94
C MET A 88 -11.35 5.93 29.51
N ALA A 89 -11.45 4.74 30.08
CA ALA A 89 -10.32 4.00 30.63
C ALA A 89 -10.59 2.49 30.57
N ASP A 90 -9.57 1.68 30.84
CA ASP A 90 -9.56 0.23 30.75
C ASP A 90 -10.73 -0.45 31.50
N ILE A 91 -11.17 0.13 32.62
CA ILE A 91 -12.32 -0.37 33.41
C ILE A 91 -13.69 -0.15 32.72
N TYR A 92 -13.78 0.78 31.77
CA TYR A 92 -14.96 1.06 30.96
C TYR A 92 -14.95 0.29 29.63
N ALA A 93 -13.85 -0.38 29.29
CA ALA A 93 -13.79 -1.27 28.14
C ALA A 93 -14.53 -2.58 28.46
N GLY A 94 -15.32 -3.08 27.51
CA GLY A 94 -16.14 -4.28 27.74
C GLY A 94 -17.30 -4.43 26.76
N ARG A 95 -18.13 -5.43 27.02
CA ARG A 95 -19.26 -5.82 26.17
C ARG A 95 -20.55 -5.54 26.93
N TYR A 96 -21.29 -4.56 26.45
CA TYR A 96 -22.45 -3.97 27.12
C TYR A 96 -23.77 -4.43 26.51
N ARG A 97 -24.81 -4.54 27.34
CA ARG A 97 -26.20 -4.75 26.94
C ARG A 97 -27.11 -3.88 27.78
N CYS A 98 -28.23 -3.42 27.22
CA CYS A 98 -29.27 -2.78 28.01
C CYS A 98 -30.57 -3.57 28.00
N ASP A 99 -31.34 -3.47 29.09
CA ASP A 99 -32.74 -3.87 29.16
C ASP A 99 -33.58 -2.74 29.75
N TYR A 100 -34.90 -2.88 29.71
CA TYR A 100 -35.82 -1.89 30.27
C TYR A 100 -37.04 -2.50 30.94
N LEU A 101 -37.57 -1.76 31.93
CA LEU A 101 -38.80 -2.09 32.64
C LEU A 101 -39.98 -1.31 32.05
N SER A 102 -40.98 -2.06 31.59
CA SER A 102 -42.31 -1.57 31.24
C SER A 102 -43.33 -1.89 32.35
N PRO A 103 -44.55 -1.33 32.32
CA PRO A 103 -45.66 -1.76 33.19
C PRO A 103 -45.98 -3.26 33.07
N THR A 104 -45.68 -3.87 31.92
CA THR A 104 -45.88 -5.30 31.63
C THR A 104 -44.69 -6.20 32.01
N GLY A 105 -43.58 -5.64 32.50
CA GLY A 105 -42.37 -6.38 32.89
C GLY A 105 -41.11 -5.98 32.14
N TRP A 106 -40.08 -6.81 32.23
CA TRP A 106 -38.76 -6.59 31.61
C TRP A 106 -38.74 -6.95 30.13
N SER A 107 -38.04 -6.13 29.33
CA SER A 107 -37.67 -6.49 27.96
C SER A 107 -36.67 -7.64 27.93
N GLU A 108 -36.48 -8.25 26.76
CA GLU A 108 -35.22 -8.95 26.51
C GLU A 108 -34.03 -7.97 26.54
N PRO A 109 -32.81 -8.42 26.88
CA PRO A 109 -31.60 -7.61 26.72
C PRO A 109 -31.29 -7.32 25.25
N SER A 110 -30.68 -6.16 25.01
CA SER A 110 -30.20 -5.74 23.70
C SER A 110 -29.17 -6.72 23.11
N ASP A 111 -28.94 -6.56 21.81
CA ASP A 111 -27.73 -7.06 21.16
C ASP A 111 -26.48 -6.37 21.79
N PRO A 112 -25.30 -7.00 21.74
CA PRO A 112 -24.14 -6.53 22.49
C PRO A 112 -23.41 -5.37 21.81
N LEU A 113 -23.16 -4.31 22.57
CA LEU A 113 -22.25 -3.21 22.21
C LEU A 113 -20.85 -3.52 22.77
N GLU A 114 -19.88 -3.78 21.89
CA GLU A 114 -18.48 -3.90 22.29
C GLU A 114 -17.83 -2.51 22.31
N LEU A 115 -17.60 -1.97 23.52
CA LEU A 115 -16.93 -0.70 23.75
C LEU A 115 -15.44 -0.94 24.05
N VAL A 116 -14.59 -0.27 23.30
CA VAL A 116 -13.14 -0.50 23.23
C VAL A 116 -12.39 0.77 23.63
N VAL A 117 -11.32 0.61 24.41
CA VAL A 117 -10.34 1.68 24.67
C VAL A 117 -9.05 1.45 23.88
N VAL A 118 -8.50 2.54 23.34
CA VAL A 118 -7.17 2.60 22.72
C VAL A 118 -6.21 3.27 23.69
N THR A 119 -5.17 2.55 24.14
CA THR A 119 -4.28 3.00 25.23
C THR A 119 -2.88 3.40 24.74
N GLU A 120 -2.37 4.52 25.27
CA GLU A 120 -1.00 5.00 24.97
C GLU A 120 0.09 4.15 25.65
N SER A 121 -0.28 3.34 26.65
CA SER A 121 0.60 2.42 27.38
C SER A 121 1.17 1.27 26.52
N GLN A 122 0.60 1.01 25.34
CA GLN A 122 0.92 -0.12 24.48
C GLN A 122 1.53 0.37 23.16
N SER A 123 2.76 -0.05 22.87
CA SER A 123 3.52 0.44 21.71
C SER A 123 2.83 0.12 20.37
N LYS A 124 2.77 1.11 19.48
CA LYS A 124 2.09 0.99 18.19
C LYS A 124 2.72 -0.09 17.30
N PRO A 125 1.91 -0.91 16.59
CA PRO A 125 2.43 -1.85 15.61
C PRO A 125 2.89 -1.12 14.33
N SER A 126 3.79 -1.75 13.58
CA SER A 126 4.11 -1.36 12.20
C SER A 126 3.13 -2.01 11.22
N LEU A 127 2.83 -1.31 10.13
CA LEU A 127 1.90 -1.73 9.09
C LEU A 127 2.54 -1.58 7.72
N SER A 128 2.45 -2.60 6.86
CA SER A 128 3.02 -2.62 5.51
C SER A 128 2.13 -3.43 4.55
N ALA A 129 2.31 -3.23 3.24
CA ALA A 129 1.63 -4.00 2.19
C ALA A 129 2.64 -4.84 1.41
N LEU A 130 2.33 -6.13 1.24
CA LEU A 130 3.18 -7.12 0.59
C LEU A 130 2.54 -7.56 -0.74
N PRO A 131 3.29 -7.55 -1.87
CA PRO A 131 4.69 -7.13 -2.03
C PRO A 131 4.87 -5.61 -2.20
N SER A 132 3.78 -4.84 -2.31
CA SER A 132 3.80 -3.39 -2.48
C SER A 132 2.47 -2.76 -2.03
N PRO A 133 2.45 -1.49 -1.56
CA PRO A 133 1.21 -0.72 -1.38
C PRO A 133 0.53 -0.29 -2.70
N VAL A 134 1.07 -0.64 -3.87
CA VAL A 134 0.41 -0.42 -5.16
C VAL A 134 -0.16 -1.75 -5.67
N VAL A 135 -1.47 -1.76 -5.94
CA VAL A 135 -2.26 -2.96 -6.21
C VAL A 135 -3.08 -2.72 -7.48
N THR A 136 -3.22 -3.71 -8.37
CA THR A 136 -4.07 -3.56 -9.56
C THR A 136 -5.55 -3.56 -9.18
N SER A 137 -6.38 -2.80 -9.91
CA SER A 137 -7.84 -2.84 -9.80
C SER A 137 -8.36 -4.28 -9.93
N GLY A 138 -9.25 -4.70 -9.02
CA GLY A 138 -9.73 -6.09 -8.89
C GLY A 138 -8.73 -7.07 -8.25
N GLY A 139 -7.51 -6.64 -7.95
CA GLY A 139 -6.46 -7.46 -7.33
C GLY A 139 -6.56 -7.54 -5.81
N ASN A 140 -5.80 -8.48 -5.24
CA ASN A 140 -5.66 -8.67 -3.80
C ASN A 140 -4.24 -8.29 -3.33
N VAL A 141 -4.10 -7.89 -2.08
CA VAL A 141 -2.82 -7.59 -1.41
C VAL A 141 -2.80 -8.20 -0.01
N THR A 142 -1.63 -8.56 0.49
CA THR A 142 -1.48 -8.98 1.90
C THR A 142 -0.98 -7.80 2.71
N ILE A 143 -1.81 -7.29 3.63
CA ILE A 143 -1.39 -6.27 4.60
C ILE A 143 -0.76 -6.99 5.80
N GLN A 144 0.52 -6.72 6.05
CA GLN A 144 1.26 -7.22 7.19
C GLN A 144 1.20 -6.20 8.32
N CYS A 145 0.69 -6.63 9.48
CA CYS A 145 0.82 -5.89 10.72
C CYS A 145 1.77 -6.62 11.65
N ALA A 146 2.72 -5.92 12.27
CA ALA A 146 3.72 -6.54 13.14
C ALA A 146 4.04 -5.68 14.36
N SER A 147 4.46 -6.31 15.46
CA SER A 147 5.00 -5.63 16.63
C SER A 147 6.10 -6.45 17.28
N ARG A 148 7.04 -5.76 17.95
CA ARG A 148 7.98 -6.43 18.87
C ARG A 148 7.28 -6.95 20.13
N MET A 149 6.10 -6.44 20.46
CA MET A 149 5.27 -6.93 21.55
C MET A 149 4.70 -8.31 21.22
N GLY A 150 4.47 -9.10 22.26
CA GLY A 150 3.79 -10.40 22.19
C GLY A 150 2.26 -10.28 22.09
N PHE A 151 1.72 -9.40 21.24
CA PHE A 151 0.26 -9.30 21.06
C PHE A 151 -0.30 -10.64 20.58
N HIS A 152 -1.41 -11.10 21.17
CA HIS A 152 -2.00 -12.40 20.84
C HIS A 152 -2.87 -12.32 19.58
N ARG A 153 -3.44 -11.14 19.31
CA ARG A 153 -4.33 -10.88 18.18
C ARG A 153 -4.09 -9.47 17.65
N PHE A 154 -4.34 -9.30 16.35
CA PHE A 154 -4.26 -8.03 15.65
C PHE A 154 -5.59 -7.71 14.98
N ILE A 155 -5.91 -6.43 14.86
CA ILE A 155 -7.11 -5.90 14.20
C ILE A 155 -6.67 -4.93 13.12
N LEU A 156 -7.24 -5.10 11.93
CA LEU A 156 -7.08 -4.18 10.81
C LEU A 156 -8.38 -3.41 10.60
N MET A 157 -8.34 -2.10 10.86
CA MET A 157 -9.43 -1.17 10.61
C MET A 157 -9.20 -0.48 9.26
N LYS A 158 -10.22 -0.42 8.42
CA LYS A 158 -10.25 0.49 7.27
C LYS A 158 -10.84 1.85 7.67
N GLU A 159 -10.24 2.93 7.18
CA GLU A 159 -10.67 4.28 7.51
C GLU A 159 -12.06 4.59 6.93
N GLY A 160 -12.94 5.13 7.79
CA GLY A 160 -14.35 5.37 7.48
C GLY A 160 -15.31 4.24 7.94
N GLU A 161 -14.80 3.05 8.24
CA GLU A 161 -15.61 1.94 8.77
C GLU A 161 -15.70 2.02 10.31
N ARG A 162 -16.90 1.76 10.87
CA ARG A 162 -17.19 1.91 12.32
C ARG A 162 -16.91 0.64 13.15
N GLN A 163 -16.54 -0.46 12.52
CA GLN A 163 -16.31 -1.76 13.15
C GLN A 163 -15.05 -2.42 12.59
N PRO A 164 -14.44 -3.39 13.31
CA PRO A 164 -13.32 -4.19 12.82
C PRO A 164 -13.56 -4.83 11.46
N SER A 165 -12.81 -4.37 10.46
CA SER A 165 -12.85 -4.91 9.10
C SER A 165 -12.23 -6.33 9.06
N TRP A 166 -11.14 -6.58 9.80
CA TRP A 166 -10.58 -7.92 10.04
C TRP A 166 -9.94 -8.06 11.43
N THR A 167 -10.05 -9.25 12.03
CA THR A 167 -9.38 -9.61 13.31
C THR A 167 -8.71 -10.98 13.19
N LEU A 168 -7.38 -11.04 13.32
CA LEU A 168 -6.59 -12.26 13.16
C LEU A 168 -5.88 -12.66 14.47
N GLY A 169 -5.64 -13.95 14.66
CA GLY A 169 -4.63 -14.42 15.62
C GLY A 169 -3.23 -14.05 15.16
N SER A 170 -2.31 -13.81 16.09
CA SER A 170 -0.92 -13.52 15.74
C SER A 170 -0.11 -14.80 15.51
N GLN A 171 0.96 -14.65 14.72
CA GLN A 171 1.98 -15.67 14.47
C GLN A 171 3.38 -15.08 14.74
N PRO A 172 4.43 -15.90 14.92
CA PRO A 172 5.80 -15.42 15.08
C PRO A 172 6.25 -14.56 13.89
N ALA A 173 7.00 -13.49 14.16
CA ALA A 173 7.64 -12.67 13.14
C ALA A 173 9.09 -13.13 12.86
N PRO A 174 9.57 -13.13 11.59
CA PRO A 174 10.92 -13.62 11.22
C PRO A 174 12.10 -12.91 11.89
N HIS A 175 11.86 -11.73 12.48
CA HIS A 175 12.88 -10.91 13.16
C HIS A 175 12.59 -10.72 14.65
N GLY A 176 11.79 -11.63 15.23
CA GLY A 176 11.31 -11.56 16.62
C GLY A 176 10.06 -10.69 16.77
N GLY A 177 9.29 -10.96 17.83
CA GLY A 177 7.96 -10.38 18.03
C GLY A 177 6.85 -11.17 17.33
N THR A 178 5.69 -10.53 17.14
CA THR A 178 4.48 -11.13 16.59
C THR A 178 3.96 -10.34 15.38
N GLN A 179 3.19 -11.00 14.52
CA GLN A 179 2.60 -10.40 13.33
C GLN A 179 1.26 -11.04 12.96
N ALA A 180 0.50 -10.38 12.09
CA ALA A 180 -0.64 -10.92 11.37
C ALA A 180 -0.54 -10.56 9.89
N LEU A 181 -1.04 -11.45 9.01
CA LEU A 181 -1.08 -11.28 7.57
C LEU A 181 -2.53 -11.27 7.11
N PHE A 182 -3.04 -10.09 6.75
CA PHE A 182 -4.42 -9.88 6.35
C PHE A 182 -4.55 -9.90 4.82
N PRO A 183 -5.22 -10.90 4.21
CA PRO A 183 -5.55 -10.86 2.80
C PRO A 183 -6.67 -9.84 2.57
N VAL A 184 -6.40 -8.82 1.75
CA VAL A 184 -7.31 -7.69 1.48
C VAL A 184 -7.56 -7.58 -0.02
N GLY A 185 -8.83 -7.66 -0.41
CA GLY A 185 -9.27 -7.47 -1.79
C GLY A 185 -10.61 -8.17 -2.07
N PRO A 186 -11.15 -8.06 -3.30
CA PRO A 186 -10.60 -7.31 -4.42
C PRO A 186 -10.64 -5.79 -4.18
N VAL A 187 -9.55 -5.08 -4.49
CA VAL A 187 -9.50 -3.61 -4.34
C VAL A 187 -10.21 -2.90 -5.51
N THR A 188 -10.97 -1.85 -5.21
CA THR A 188 -11.74 -1.08 -6.20
C THR A 188 -11.32 0.39 -6.23
N PRO A 189 -11.21 1.06 -7.40
CA PRO A 189 -10.72 2.44 -7.43
C PRO A 189 -11.64 3.48 -6.78
N SER A 190 -12.91 3.15 -6.55
CA SER A 190 -13.95 4.05 -6.02
C SER A 190 -13.89 4.29 -4.50
N LEU A 191 -13.03 3.58 -3.76
CA LEU A 191 -12.95 3.64 -2.30
C LEU A 191 -11.56 4.11 -1.85
N SER A 192 -11.52 4.88 -0.75
CA SER A 192 -10.27 5.18 -0.03
C SER A 192 -9.83 3.94 0.74
N TRP A 193 -8.72 3.34 0.32
CA TRP A 193 -8.14 2.15 0.95
C TRP A 193 -7.01 2.52 1.92
N THR A 194 -7.35 3.34 2.93
CA THR A 194 -6.47 3.64 4.07
C THR A 194 -6.77 2.69 5.22
N PHE A 195 -5.72 2.14 5.85
CA PHE A 195 -5.84 1.22 6.97
C PHE A 195 -5.01 1.65 8.17
N ARG A 196 -5.45 1.26 9.37
CA ARG A 196 -4.67 1.28 10.61
C ARG A 196 -4.78 -0.06 11.31
N CYS A 197 -3.69 -0.49 11.93
CA CYS A 197 -3.67 -1.73 12.70
C CYS A 197 -3.53 -1.47 14.21
N TYR A 198 -4.12 -2.36 15.00
CA TYR A 198 -4.11 -2.36 16.46
C TYR A 198 -3.71 -3.77 16.94
N GLY A 199 -2.95 -3.86 18.03
CA GLY A 199 -2.63 -5.12 18.71
C GLY A 199 -3.34 -5.21 20.06
N TYR A 200 -3.66 -6.43 20.51
CA TYR A 200 -4.23 -6.66 21.84
C TYR A 200 -3.89 -8.05 22.42
N TYR A 201 -4.12 -8.21 23.73
CA TYR A 201 -3.91 -9.46 24.47
C TYR A 201 -5.24 -10.16 24.78
N SER A 202 -5.26 -11.50 24.72
CA SER A 202 -6.50 -12.31 24.86
C SER A 202 -7.21 -12.14 26.20
N ASN A 203 -6.52 -11.70 27.25
CA ASN A 203 -7.09 -11.43 28.58
C ASN A 203 -7.72 -10.04 28.72
N THR A 204 -7.48 -9.13 27.77
CA THR A 204 -8.06 -7.76 27.74
C THR A 204 -8.53 -7.40 26.32
N PRO A 205 -9.50 -8.13 25.74
CA PRO A 205 -9.83 -8.03 24.31
C PRO A 205 -10.37 -6.66 23.85
N GLN A 206 -10.85 -5.82 24.76
CA GLN A 206 -11.32 -4.46 24.49
C GLN A 206 -10.28 -3.36 24.82
N VAL A 207 -9.03 -3.73 25.16
CA VAL A 207 -7.95 -2.78 25.49
C VAL A 207 -6.85 -2.89 24.43
N TRP A 208 -6.89 -2.00 23.44
CA TRP A 208 -6.06 -2.06 22.24
C TRP A 208 -4.84 -1.12 22.31
N SER A 209 -3.80 -1.44 21.55
CA SER A 209 -2.64 -0.57 21.37
C SER A 209 -2.97 0.77 20.72
N VAL A 210 -2.06 1.74 20.83
CA VAL A 210 -1.98 2.88 19.90
C VAL A 210 -2.06 2.35 18.45
N PRO A 211 -2.81 3.00 17.54
CA PRO A 211 -2.84 2.63 16.13
C PRO A 211 -1.47 2.71 15.47
N SER A 212 -1.25 1.85 14.47
CA SER A 212 -0.16 2.03 13.51
C SER A 212 -0.25 3.38 12.79
N ASP A 213 0.86 3.78 12.17
CA ASP A 213 0.81 4.80 11.12
C ASP A 213 -0.14 4.34 9.99
N PRO A 214 -0.86 5.25 9.32
CA PRO A 214 -1.85 4.90 8.32
C PRO A 214 -1.20 4.41 7.01
N LEU A 215 -1.67 3.27 6.51
CA LEU A 215 -1.24 2.68 5.25
C LEU A 215 -2.33 2.87 4.18
N GLU A 216 -2.05 3.70 3.18
CA GLU A 216 -2.92 3.93 2.02
C GLU A 216 -2.46 3.07 0.82
N LEU A 217 -3.37 2.28 0.24
CA LEU A 217 -3.12 1.56 -1.01
C LEU A 217 -3.38 2.46 -2.23
N LEU A 218 -2.50 2.40 -3.23
CA LEU A 218 -2.76 2.99 -4.54
C LEU A 218 -3.33 1.94 -5.49
N VAL A 219 -4.52 2.20 -6.05
CA VAL A 219 -5.17 1.30 -7.02
C VAL A 219 -4.72 1.67 -8.44
N SER A 220 -3.96 0.79 -9.07
CA SER A 220 -3.44 0.91 -10.44
C SER A 220 -4.43 0.31 -11.45
N GLY A 221 -4.81 1.11 -12.43
CA GLY A 221 -5.73 0.76 -13.51
C GLY A 221 -5.04 0.43 -14.83
N VAL A 222 -5.81 0.47 -15.92
CA VAL A 222 -5.34 0.16 -17.29
C VAL A 222 -4.97 1.40 -18.12
N SER A 223 -5.02 2.61 -17.53
CA SER A 223 -4.67 3.85 -18.23
C SER A 223 -3.18 3.89 -18.62
N GLY A 224 -2.86 4.55 -19.75
CA GLY A 224 -1.55 4.50 -20.41
C GLY A 224 -0.35 4.67 -19.48
N LYS A 225 0.60 3.72 -19.54
CA LYS A 225 1.74 3.69 -18.62
C LYS A 225 2.72 4.85 -18.87
N PRO A 226 3.24 5.52 -17.83
CA PRO A 226 4.30 6.50 -17.99
C PRO A 226 5.65 5.83 -18.24
N SER A 227 6.61 6.56 -18.79
CA SER A 227 8.02 6.16 -18.87
C SER A 227 8.76 6.63 -17.60
N LEU A 228 9.45 5.71 -16.93
CA LEU A 228 10.37 6.04 -15.83
C LEU A 228 11.81 6.08 -16.38
N LEU A 229 12.47 7.21 -16.19
CA LEU A 229 13.85 7.47 -16.60
C LEU A 229 14.70 7.73 -15.36
N THR A 230 15.97 7.33 -15.40
CA THR A 230 17.02 7.78 -14.48
C THR A 230 17.92 8.78 -15.23
N GLN A 231 18.41 9.82 -14.54
CA GLN A 231 19.40 10.75 -15.10
C GLN A 231 20.84 10.27 -14.82
N GLN A 232 21.02 9.22 -14.04
CA GLN A 232 22.28 8.56 -13.72
C GLN A 232 22.28 7.13 -14.29
N ASP A 233 23.45 6.52 -14.46
CA ASP A 233 23.57 5.10 -14.79
C ASP A 233 22.82 4.21 -13.78
N THR A 234 22.47 2.99 -14.18
CA THR A 234 21.76 2.03 -13.30
C THR A 234 22.64 1.46 -12.18
N VAL A 235 23.97 1.54 -12.32
CA VAL A 235 24.96 1.19 -11.31
C VAL A 235 25.49 2.48 -10.66
N VAL A 236 25.21 2.65 -9.38
CA VAL A 236 25.35 3.93 -8.66
C VAL A 236 26.26 3.76 -7.45
N THR A 237 27.12 4.75 -7.18
CA THR A 237 28.02 4.76 -6.00
C THR A 237 27.46 5.63 -4.86
N SER A 238 27.93 5.36 -3.63
CA SER A 238 27.61 6.18 -2.46
C SER A 238 28.02 7.64 -2.68
N GLY A 239 27.22 8.58 -2.21
CA GLY A 239 27.48 10.03 -2.36
C GLY A 239 27.03 10.65 -3.69
N GLN A 240 26.71 9.87 -4.72
CA GLN A 240 26.00 10.39 -5.91
C GLN A 240 24.57 10.83 -5.54
N ARG A 241 23.95 11.72 -6.33
CA ARG A 241 22.57 12.18 -6.12
C ARG A 241 21.61 11.51 -7.09
N LEU A 242 20.79 10.59 -6.58
CA LEU A 242 19.83 9.82 -7.39
C LEU A 242 18.59 10.66 -7.72
N THR A 243 18.30 10.78 -9.02
CA THR A 243 17.17 11.55 -9.57
C THR A 243 16.45 10.75 -10.65
N PHE A 244 15.18 10.43 -10.40
CA PHE A 244 14.30 9.86 -11.42
C PHE A 244 13.49 10.96 -12.11
N GLN A 245 13.19 10.77 -13.39
CA GLN A 245 12.17 11.55 -14.08
C GLN A 245 11.11 10.61 -14.65
N CYS A 246 9.86 10.86 -14.26
CA CYS A 246 8.71 10.17 -14.81
C CYS A 246 8.02 11.07 -15.83
N ARG A 247 7.71 10.56 -17.02
CA ARG A 247 7.07 11.30 -18.11
C ARG A 247 5.90 10.52 -18.69
N SER A 248 4.91 11.22 -19.25
CA SER A 248 3.87 10.64 -20.10
C SER A 248 3.41 11.65 -21.16
N ASP A 249 3.06 11.10 -22.31
CA ASP A 249 2.19 11.66 -23.34
C ASP A 249 0.78 11.96 -22.81
N VAL A 250 0.23 11.07 -21.95
CA VAL A 250 -1.03 11.30 -21.25
C VAL A 250 -0.90 12.46 -20.26
N SER A 251 -1.86 13.37 -20.28
CA SER A 251 -1.88 14.59 -19.47
C SER A 251 -2.28 14.33 -18.02
N TYR A 252 -1.51 13.52 -17.29
CA TYR A 252 -1.68 13.29 -15.86
C TYR A 252 -1.41 14.56 -15.03
N ASP A 253 -2.06 14.68 -13.88
CA ASP A 253 -1.90 15.80 -12.94
C ASP A 253 -0.90 15.53 -11.83
N LYS A 254 -0.80 14.27 -11.41
CA LYS A 254 -0.02 13.79 -10.27
C LYS A 254 0.77 12.55 -10.68
N PHE A 255 1.94 12.36 -10.07
CA PHE A 255 2.76 11.18 -10.27
C PHE A 255 3.19 10.60 -8.92
N ALA A 256 3.35 9.27 -8.86
CA ALA A 256 3.86 8.54 -7.72
C ALA A 256 5.03 7.65 -8.13
N LEU A 257 6.10 7.66 -7.35
CA LEU A 257 7.22 6.73 -7.48
C LEU A 257 7.16 5.70 -6.35
N SER A 258 7.06 4.42 -6.70
CA SER A 258 7.08 3.30 -5.76
C SER A 258 8.37 2.48 -5.89
N LYS A 259 8.82 1.90 -4.78
CA LYS A 259 9.93 0.94 -4.73
C LYS A 259 9.38 -0.42 -4.32
N GLU A 260 9.73 -1.47 -5.06
CA GLU A 260 9.30 -2.84 -4.77
C GLU A 260 9.88 -3.33 -3.44
N GLY A 261 9.03 -3.91 -2.57
CA GLY A 261 9.43 -4.35 -1.23
C GLY A 261 9.70 -3.24 -0.20
N ALA A 262 9.43 -1.96 -0.52
CA ALA A 262 9.44 -0.90 0.50
C ALA A 262 8.10 -0.88 1.27
N PRO A 263 8.12 -0.80 2.62
CA PRO A 263 6.90 -0.60 3.41
C PRO A 263 6.39 0.85 3.33
N ASP A 264 7.27 1.81 3.05
CA ASP A 264 6.96 3.23 2.93
C ASP A 264 5.99 3.50 1.78
N LEU A 265 5.07 4.44 1.98
CA LEU A 265 4.17 4.92 0.94
C LEU A 265 4.94 5.40 -0.31
N PRO A 266 4.41 5.14 -1.53
CA PRO A 266 4.99 5.68 -2.76
C PRO A 266 5.18 7.19 -2.65
N ARG A 267 6.39 7.67 -2.96
CA ARG A 267 6.70 9.11 -2.89
C ARG A 267 5.87 9.82 -3.95
N ARG A 268 4.79 10.45 -3.50
CA ARG A 268 3.91 11.30 -4.29
C ARG A 268 4.48 12.71 -4.31
N LEU A 269 4.77 13.22 -5.52
CA LEU A 269 5.26 14.58 -5.71
C LEU A 269 4.29 15.34 -6.61
N ARG A 270 3.90 16.54 -6.19
CA ARG A 270 2.98 17.38 -6.96
C ARG A 270 3.75 18.12 -8.06
N ARG A 271 3.38 17.80 -9.30
CA ARG A 271 3.70 18.42 -10.60
C ARG A 271 4.50 19.74 -10.57
N GLN A 272 5.69 19.72 -11.19
CA GLN A 272 6.26 20.89 -11.87
C GLN A 272 5.93 20.79 -13.36
N THR A 273 5.18 21.75 -13.90
CA THR A 273 4.74 21.69 -15.30
C THR A 273 5.80 22.28 -16.24
N GLN A 274 6.22 21.50 -17.23
CA GLN A 274 6.79 22.02 -18.48
C GLN A 274 5.68 21.97 -19.56
N PRO A 275 5.54 22.98 -20.44
CA PRO A 275 4.54 22.94 -21.49
C PRO A 275 4.89 21.86 -22.54
N GLY A 276 3.93 20.98 -22.85
CA GLY A 276 4.03 20.01 -23.95
C GLY A 276 4.24 18.54 -23.57
N LEU A 277 4.72 18.23 -22.36
CA LEU A 277 4.77 16.86 -21.82
C LEU A 277 4.33 16.86 -20.35
N SER A 278 3.57 15.86 -19.92
CA SER A 278 3.33 15.66 -18.48
C SER A 278 4.50 14.90 -17.85
N GLY A 279 4.88 15.29 -16.64
CA GLY A 279 5.94 14.61 -15.91
C GLY A 279 6.22 15.16 -14.51
N ALA A 280 7.07 14.44 -13.79
CA ALA A 280 7.58 14.81 -12.47
C ALA A 280 9.02 14.32 -12.29
N THR A 281 9.82 15.07 -11.53
CA THR A 281 11.21 14.72 -11.19
C THR A 281 11.32 14.41 -9.71
N PHE A 282 11.72 13.19 -9.37
CA PHE A 282 11.82 12.69 -8.00
C PHE A 282 13.28 12.65 -7.54
N TYR A 283 13.63 13.53 -6.59
CA TYR A 283 14.96 13.57 -5.98
C TYR A 283 14.99 12.66 -4.74
N LEU A 284 15.81 11.62 -4.72
CA LEU A 284 16.03 10.80 -3.52
C LEU A 284 17.14 11.37 -2.62
N GLY A 285 17.93 12.31 -3.12
CA GLY A 285 19.07 12.88 -2.42
C GLY A 285 20.32 12.04 -2.59
N LEU A 286 21.22 12.07 -1.60
CA LEU A 286 22.44 11.28 -1.60
C LEU A 286 22.12 9.78 -1.52
N VAL A 287 22.83 8.99 -2.31
CA VAL A 287 22.69 7.52 -2.37
C VAL A 287 23.06 6.89 -1.03
N ARG A 288 22.20 5.96 -0.57
CA ARG A 288 22.32 5.18 0.66
C ARG A 288 22.07 3.70 0.35
N PRO A 289 22.56 2.74 1.15
CA PRO A 289 22.33 1.30 0.93
C PRO A 289 20.85 0.92 0.74
N SER A 290 19.94 1.60 1.44
CA SER A 290 18.50 1.41 1.34
C SER A 290 17.88 1.85 0.01
N HIS A 291 18.60 2.60 -0.85
CA HIS A 291 18.10 3.06 -2.15
C HIS A 291 18.24 1.99 -3.25
N GLY A 292 19.05 0.92 -3.04
CA GLY A 292 19.16 -0.19 -3.99
C GLY A 292 17.84 -0.97 -4.08
N GLY A 293 17.35 -1.20 -5.30
CA GLY A 293 16.06 -1.85 -5.53
C GLY A 293 15.40 -1.51 -6.86
N ARG A 294 14.24 -2.12 -7.09
CA ARG A 294 13.39 -1.91 -8.27
C ARG A 294 12.38 -0.79 -8.05
N TYR A 295 12.30 0.13 -9.01
CA TYR A 295 11.39 1.28 -8.98
C TYR A 295 10.39 1.26 -10.14
N LYS A 296 9.17 1.74 -9.90
CA LYS A 296 8.08 1.90 -10.87
C LYS A 296 7.37 3.24 -10.65
N CYS A 297 6.96 3.90 -11.73
CA CYS A 297 6.18 5.12 -11.67
C CYS A 297 4.72 4.90 -12.13
N TYR A 298 3.83 5.74 -11.59
CA TYR A 298 2.41 5.78 -11.92
C TYR A 298 1.99 7.24 -12.13
N GLY A 299 1.18 7.49 -13.17
CA GLY A 299 0.48 8.75 -13.37
C GLY A 299 -0.94 8.70 -12.83
N GLY A 300 -1.57 9.84 -12.58
CA GLY A 300 -2.97 9.92 -12.19
C GLY A 300 -3.56 11.32 -12.37
N HIS A 301 -4.89 11.42 -12.27
CA HIS A 301 -5.62 12.69 -12.36
C HIS A 301 -6.02 13.18 -10.96
N ASN A 302 -6.19 14.49 -10.78
CA ASN A 302 -6.52 15.05 -9.46
C ASN A 302 -7.85 14.52 -8.90
N LEU A 303 -8.85 14.36 -9.76
CA LEU A 303 -10.21 13.92 -9.38
C LEU A 303 -10.41 12.39 -9.37
N SER A 304 -9.38 11.60 -9.74
CA SER A 304 -9.47 10.13 -9.74
C SER A 304 -8.59 9.52 -8.65
N SER A 305 -9.14 8.52 -7.95
CA SER A 305 -8.38 7.64 -7.06
C SER A 305 -7.69 6.48 -7.82
N GLU A 306 -8.06 6.27 -9.09
CA GLU A 306 -7.38 5.33 -9.98
C GLU A 306 -6.10 5.93 -10.57
N TRP A 307 -5.06 5.12 -10.64
CA TRP A 307 -3.76 5.45 -11.23
C TRP A 307 -3.57 4.75 -12.58
N SER A 308 -2.56 5.14 -13.34
CA SER A 308 -2.13 4.46 -14.56
C SER A 308 -1.70 3.01 -14.29
N ALA A 309 -1.54 2.24 -15.37
CA ALA A 309 -0.68 1.08 -15.37
C ALA A 309 0.76 1.48 -14.94
N PRO A 310 1.55 0.58 -14.33
CA PRO A 310 2.94 0.85 -13.96
C PRO A 310 3.82 1.14 -15.16
N SER A 311 4.79 2.03 -14.99
CA SER A 311 5.94 2.12 -15.90
C SER A 311 6.69 0.79 -15.99
N ASP A 312 7.49 0.63 -17.05
CA ASP A 312 8.53 -0.38 -17.04
C ASP A 312 9.50 -0.13 -15.86
N PRO A 313 10.02 -1.20 -15.23
CA PRO A 313 10.78 -1.09 -13.99
C PRO A 313 12.23 -0.63 -14.22
N VAL A 314 12.74 0.21 -13.32
CA VAL A 314 14.17 0.58 -13.26
C VAL A 314 14.79 -0.04 -12.02
N ASP A 315 15.78 -0.93 -12.21
CA ASP A 315 16.61 -1.48 -11.13
C ASP A 315 17.77 -0.51 -10.86
N ILE A 316 17.86 0.01 -9.63
CA ILE A 316 19.04 0.72 -9.12
C ILE A 316 19.91 -0.24 -8.34
N LEU A 317 21.18 -0.33 -8.74
CA LEU A 317 22.18 -1.23 -8.20
C LEU A 317 23.28 -0.42 -7.53
N LEU A 318 23.69 -0.81 -6.32
CA LEU A 318 24.64 -0.04 -5.52
C LEU A 318 26.03 -0.69 -5.52
N ALA A 319 27.01 0.01 -6.07
CA ALA A 319 28.41 -0.42 -6.11
C ALA A 319 29.12 -0.26 -4.76
N GLY A 320 30.14 -1.07 -4.54
CA GLY A 320 31.04 -0.99 -3.38
C GLY A 320 30.40 -1.33 -2.04
N GLN A 321 29.32 -2.12 -2.03
CA GLN A 321 28.58 -2.53 -0.83
C GLN A 321 29.06 -3.88 -0.27
N LEU A 322 29.71 -4.70 -1.08
CA LEU A 322 30.38 -5.93 -0.65
C LEU A 322 31.91 -5.74 -0.75
N SER A 323 32.65 -6.14 0.29
CA SER A 323 34.06 -5.77 0.49
C SER A 323 35.08 -6.47 -0.40
N TYR A 324 34.65 -7.34 -1.33
CA TYR A 324 35.53 -8.02 -2.29
C TYR A 324 35.52 -7.31 -3.65
N THR A 325 36.56 -7.58 -4.45
CA THR A 325 36.70 -7.11 -5.83
C THR A 325 36.77 -8.33 -6.76
N PRO A 326 35.96 -8.38 -7.84
CA PRO A 326 36.11 -9.40 -8.89
C PRO A 326 37.16 -8.98 -9.92
N SER A 327 37.82 -9.94 -10.56
CA SER A 327 38.64 -9.68 -11.74
C SER A 327 37.80 -9.74 -13.02
N LEU A 328 38.18 -8.96 -14.03
CA LEU A 328 37.61 -9.00 -15.37
C LEU A 328 38.73 -9.25 -16.38
N SER A 329 38.49 -10.14 -17.33
CA SER A 329 39.43 -10.56 -18.37
C SER A 329 38.70 -10.76 -19.70
N VAL A 330 39.45 -10.83 -20.81
CA VAL A 330 38.91 -10.93 -22.17
C VAL A 330 39.63 -12.01 -22.96
N GLN A 331 38.89 -12.75 -23.78
CA GLN A 331 39.41 -13.71 -24.76
C GLN A 331 38.75 -13.44 -26.12
N PRO A 332 39.48 -13.47 -27.25
CA PRO A 332 40.92 -13.77 -27.36
C PRO A 332 41.84 -12.63 -26.87
N GLY A 333 41.37 -11.37 -26.88
CA GLY A 333 42.13 -10.21 -26.43
C GLY A 333 41.28 -8.93 -26.43
N PRO A 334 41.83 -7.79 -25.96
CA PRO A 334 41.11 -6.51 -25.87
C PRO A 334 41.02 -5.75 -27.20
N MET A 335 41.66 -6.22 -28.27
CA MET A 335 41.57 -5.66 -29.62
C MET A 335 41.10 -6.75 -30.58
N VAL A 336 40.01 -6.47 -31.31
CA VAL A 336 39.32 -7.43 -32.19
C VAL A 336 38.77 -6.76 -33.45
N ALA A 337 38.50 -7.54 -34.49
CA ALA A 337 37.82 -7.11 -35.70
C ALA A 337 36.29 -7.29 -35.60
N PRO A 338 35.48 -6.46 -36.31
CA PRO A 338 34.07 -6.73 -36.53
C PRO A 338 33.84 -8.14 -37.12
N GLY A 339 32.84 -8.86 -36.59
CA GLY A 339 32.56 -10.24 -36.96
C GLY A 339 33.16 -11.30 -36.02
N GLU A 340 34.19 -10.95 -35.23
CA GLU A 340 34.83 -11.90 -34.31
C GLU A 340 33.98 -12.22 -33.08
N ASN A 341 34.39 -13.25 -32.33
CA ASN A 341 33.74 -13.70 -31.10
C ASN A 341 34.58 -13.30 -29.88
N VAL A 342 34.02 -12.49 -28.98
CA VAL A 342 34.66 -12.10 -27.72
C VAL A 342 33.96 -12.75 -26.54
N THR A 343 34.74 -13.23 -25.57
CA THR A 343 34.23 -13.61 -24.24
C THR A 343 34.88 -12.75 -23.18
N LEU A 344 34.07 -11.98 -22.46
CA LEU A 344 34.48 -11.30 -21.23
C LEU A 344 34.26 -12.27 -20.06
N LEU A 345 35.34 -12.67 -19.41
CA LEU A 345 35.36 -13.62 -18.30
C LEU A 345 35.58 -12.85 -16.99
N CYS A 346 34.58 -12.89 -16.13
CA CYS A 346 34.63 -12.29 -14.80
C CYS A 346 34.76 -13.38 -13.72
N GLN A 347 35.62 -13.18 -12.73
CA GLN A 347 35.96 -14.19 -11.72
C GLN A 347 36.06 -13.60 -10.31
N SER A 348 35.89 -14.44 -9.29
CA SER A 348 36.21 -14.12 -7.89
C SER A 348 36.51 -15.36 -7.06
N TRP A 349 37.42 -15.22 -6.10
CA TRP A 349 37.65 -16.20 -5.03
C TRP A 349 36.56 -16.17 -3.94
N SER A 350 35.81 -15.07 -3.85
CA SER A 350 34.66 -14.96 -2.92
C SER A 350 33.43 -15.69 -3.44
N SER A 351 32.52 -16.07 -2.55
CA SER A 351 31.24 -16.68 -2.93
C SER A 351 30.32 -15.65 -3.61
N VAL A 352 30.21 -15.74 -4.93
CA VAL A 352 29.35 -14.89 -5.76
C VAL A 352 28.20 -15.72 -6.32
N HIS A 353 26.96 -15.21 -6.26
CA HIS A 353 25.80 -15.89 -6.85
C HIS A 353 25.54 -15.45 -8.29
N THR A 354 25.64 -14.15 -8.54
CA THR A 354 25.37 -13.54 -9.85
C THR A 354 26.44 -12.49 -10.13
N PHE A 355 27.08 -12.59 -11.29
CA PHE A 355 27.96 -11.56 -11.82
C PHE A 355 27.17 -10.61 -12.73
N LEU A 356 27.56 -9.34 -12.73
CA LEU A 356 26.98 -8.30 -13.56
C LEU A 356 28.10 -7.63 -14.37
N LEU A 357 27.89 -7.49 -15.67
CA LEU A 357 28.79 -6.77 -16.57
C LEU A 357 28.14 -5.45 -16.99
N SER A 358 28.78 -4.34 -16.65
CA SER A 358 28.37 -2.99 -17.07
C SER A 358 29.33 -2.44 -18.11
N LYS A 359 28.80 -1.64 -19.04
CA LYS A 359 29.58 -0.85 -20.02
C LYS A 359 29.39 0.63 -19.70
N GLU A 360 30.49 1.38 -19.63
CA GLU A 360 30.43 2.82 -19.32
C GLU A 360 29.70 3.59 -20.43
N GLY A 361 28.77 4.47 -20.05
CA GLY A 361 27.96 5.26 -20.98
C GLY A 361 26.88 4.48 -21.75
N ALA A 362 26.60 3.21 -21.40
CA ALA A 362 25.51 2.45 -22.01
C ALA A 362 24.15 2.79 -21.38
N ALA A 363 23.12 2.99 -22.20
CA ALA A 363 21.74 3.18 -21.74
C ALA A 363 21.06 1.88 -21.30
N ASP A 364 21.56 0.73 -21.77
CA ASP A 364 21.02 -0.59 -21.47
C ASP A 364 21.39 -1.07 -20.04
N PRO A 365 20.51 -1.81 -19.35
CA PRO A 365 20.83 -2.40 -18.05
C PRO A 365 22.03 -3.38 -18.11
N PRO A 366 22.86 -3.46 -17.07
CA PRO A 366 24.02 -4.35 -17.05
C PRO A 366 23.60 -5.82 -17.15
N LEU A 367 24.29 -6.56 -18.01
CA LEU A 367 24.05 -7.98 -18.27
C LEU A 367 24.28 -8.77 -16.97
N ARG A 368 23.35 -9.66 -16.61
CA ARG A 368 23.43 -10.48 -15.38
C ARG A 368 23.55 -11.96 -15.73
N LEU A 369 24.57 -12.64 -15.19
CA LEU A 369 24.76 -14.08 -15.34
C LEU A 369 24.97 -14.75 -13.99
N ARG A 370 24.32 -15.89 -13.78
CA ARG A 370 24.55 -16.75 -12.60
C ARG A 370 25.98 -17.28 -12.64
N SER A 371 26.67 -17.28 -11.51
CA SER A 371 28.02 -17.81 -11.41
C SER A 371 28.08 -19.32 -11.63
N GLN A 372 29.23 -19.80 -12.10
CA GLN A 372 29.62 -21.20 -12.12
C GLN A 372 30.87 -21.36 -11.27
N TYR A 373 30.93 -22.41 -10.45
CA TYR A 373 32.13 -22.73 -9.67
C TYR A 373 33.07 -23.61 -10.51
N ARG A 374 34.30 -23.15 -10.77
CA ARG A 374 35.34 -23.89 -11.49
C ARG A 374 36.71 -23.55 -10.91
N ALA A 375 37.61 -24.55 -10.86
CA ALA A 375 39.02 -24.37 -10.47
C ALA A 375 39.25 -23.58 -9.15
N GLY A 376 38.35 -23.68 -8.18
CA GLY A 376 38.44 -22.98 -6.89
C GLY A 376 37.79 -21.59 -6.86
N GLN A 377 37.26 -21.09 -7.98
CA GLN A 377 36.69 -19.75 -8.13
C GLN A 377 35.23 -19.78 -8.59
N HIS A 378 34.50 -18.70 -8.31
CA HIS A 378 33.23 -18.39 -8.95
C HIS A 378 33.51 -17.55 -10.21
N GLN A 379 32.93 -17.91 -11.35
CA GLN A 379 33.10 -17.18 -12.61
C GLN A 379 31.84 -17.08 -13.47
N ALA A 380 31.81 -16.14 -14.41
CA ALA A 380 30.82 -16.03 -15.48
C ALA A 380 31.45 -15.61 -16.81
N GLU A 381 30.97 -16.21 -17.90
CA GLU A 381 31.44 -15.99 -19.28
C GLU A 381 30.40 -15.18 -20.07
N PHE A 382 30.63 -13.88 -20.25
CA PHE A 382 29.79 -12.98 -21.05
C PHE A 382 30.25 -13.02 -22.51
N ARG A 383 29.50 -13.72 -23.37
CA ARG A 383 29.87 -13.96 -24.77
C ARG A 383 29.19 -12.97 -25.71
N MET A 384 29.95 -12.40 -26.64
CA MET A 384 29.51 -11.46 -27.68
C MET A 384 29.90 -12.02 -29.05
N SER A 385 28.92 -12.27 -29.90
CA SER A 385 29.09 -12.92 -31.20
C SER A 385 27.92 -12.59 -32.13
N PRO A 386 28.16 -12.09 -33.36
CA PRO A 386 29.40 -11.45 -33.81
C PRO A 386 29.62 -10.09 -33.12
N VAL A 387 30.88 -9.65 -33.00
CA VAL A 387 31.21 -8.33 -32.46
C VAL A 387 30.99 -7.21 -33.50
N THR A 388 30.47 -6.08 -33.04
CA THR A 388 30.28 -4.85 -33.85
C THR A 388 30.98 -3.67 -33.17
N SER A 389 31.16 -2.55 -33.90
CA SER A 389 31.76 -1.33 -33.34
C SER A 389 30.99 -0.77 -32.13
N ALA A 390 29.68 -1.02 -32.01
CA ALA A 390 28.88 -0.64 -30.85
C ALA A 390 29.29 -1.35 -29.55
N HIS A 391 30.00 -2.49 -29.64
CA HIS A 391 30.54 -3.18 -28.47
C HIS A 391 31.88 -2.59 -27.99
N GLY A 392 32.49 -1.63 -28.71
CA GLY A 392 33.72 -0.99 -28.27
C GLY A 392 33.50 -0.03 -27.08
N GLY A 393 34.44 0.00 -26.13
CA GLY A 393 34.43 0.88 -24.94
C GLY A 393 34.79 0.19 -23.62
N SER A 394 34.62 0.91 -22.52
CA SER A 394 35.03 0.47 -21.16
C SER A 394 34.01 -0.47 -20.52
N TYR A 395 34.48 -1.61 -20.00
CA TYR A 395 33.68 -2.58 -19.26
C TYR A 395 34.18 -2.74 -17.82
N ARG A 396 33.24 -2.91 -16.87
CA ARG A 396 33.53 -3.29 -15.49
C ARG A 396 32.58 -4.39 -15.01
N CYS A 397 33.10 -5.32 -14.23
CA CYS A 397 32.32 -6.40 -13.62
C CYS A 397 32.07 -6.16 -12.14
N TYR A 398 30.95 -6.71 -11.65
CA TYR A 398 30.53 -6.70 -10.25
C TYR A 398 29.99 -8.07 -9.86
N GLY A 399 30.17 -8.47 -8.60
CA GLY A 399 29.51 -9.62 -7.98
C GLY A 399 28.33 -9.19 -7.10
N SER A 400 27.33 -10.06 -6.97
CA SER A 400 26.17 -9.89 -6.08
C SER A 400 25.73 -11.21 -5.43
N ALA A 401 24.99 -11.10 -4.33
CA ALA A 401 24.40 -12.23 -3.62
C ALA A 401 22.91 -12.40 -3.96
N SER A 402 22.42 -13.63 -3.92
CA SER A 402 21.00 -13.98 -4.12
C SER A 402 20.06 -13.33 -3.10
N THR A 403 20.54 -13.11 -1.87
CA THR A 403 19.83 -12.47 -0.76
C THR A 403 19.78 -10.95 -0.85
N SER A 404 20.66 -10.32 -1.65
CA SER A 404 20.78 -8.87 -1.79
C SER A 404 21.12 -8.46 -3.23
N PRO A 405 20.28 -8.80 -4.23
CA PRO A 405 20.61 -8.68 -5.66
C PRO A 405 20.80 -7.25 -6.17
N TYR A 406 20.48 -6.25 -5.34
CA TYR A 406 20.67 -4.82 -5.64
C TYR A 406 21.93 -4.22 -4.98
N LEU A 407 22.68 -5.01 -4.19
CA LEU A 407 23.93 -4.62 -3.55
C LEU A 407 25.08 -5.36 -4.24
N LEU A 408 26.07 -4.60 -4.73
CA LEU A 408 27.17 -5.10 -5.52
C LEU A 408 28.52 -5.01 -4.80
N SER A 409 29.47 -5.80 -5.27
CA SER A 409 30.89 -5.71 -4.92
C SER A 409 31.52 -4.36 -5.26
N GLN A 410 32.79 -4.19 -4.90
CA GLN A 410 33.64 -3.21 -5.58
C GLN A 410 33.67 -3.52 -7.10
N PRO A 411 33.82 -2.50 -7.97
CA PRO A 411 34.02 -2.72 -9.40
C PRO A 411 35.34 -3.46 -9.64
N SER A 412 35.39 -4.32 -10.66
CA SER A 412 36.67 -4.74 -11.25
C SER A 412 37.45 -3.54 -11.79
N ASP A 413 38.74 -3.74 -12.05
CA ASP A 413 39.50 -2.87 -12.94
C ASP A 413 38.77 -2.71 -14.30
N PRO A 414 38.85 -1.53 -14.95
CA PRO A 414 38.24 -1.30 -16.26
C PRO A 414 38.95 -2.07 -17.37
N LEU A 415 38.17 -2.64 -18.28
CA LEU A 415 38.66 -3.32 -19.47
C LEU A 415 38.13 -2.62 -20.71
N GLU A 416 39.01 -1.93 -21.42
CA GLU A 416 38.71 -1.33 -22.72
C GLU A 416 38.67 -2.39 -23.82
N LEU A 417 37.53 -2.53 -24.50
CA LEU A 417 37.42 -3.34 -25.71
C LEU A 417 37.50 -2.44 -26.95
N LEU A 418 38.51 -2.66 -27.79
CA LEU A 418 38.73 -1.93 -29.04
C LEU A 418 38.28 -2.79 -30.23
N VAL A 419 37.31 -2.29 -30.99
CA VAL A 419 36.79 -2.96 -32.19
C VAL A 419 37.29 -2.21 -33.43
N SER A 420 38.37 -2.70 -34.02
CA SER A 420 39.06 -2.05 -35.14
C SER A 420 38.28 -2.26 -36.45
N GLY A 421 37.57 -1.23 -36.91
CA GLY A 421 36.89 -1.24 -38.21
C GLY A 421 37.87 -1.50 -39.37
N PRO A 422 37.41 -2.08 -40.50
CA PRO A 422 38.26 -2.38 -41.64
C PRO A 422 38.83 -1.08 -42.25
N SER A 423 40.10 -0.83 -41.98
CA SER A 423 40.86 0.34 -42.44
C SER A 423 41.01 0.31 -43.96
N THR A 424 40.06 0.90 -44.67
CA THR A 424 40.06 1.01 -46.14
C THR A 424 40.83 2.26 -46.57
N ASP A 425 42.03 2.42 -46.03
CA ASP A 425 43.00 3.48 -46.36
C ASP A 425 44.24 2.84 -47.00
N PRO A 426 44.44 2.98 -48.32
CA PRO A 426 45.70 2.57 -48.96
C PRO A 426 46.86 3.43 -48.46
N GLY A 427 47.93 2.79 -47.97
CA GLY A 427 49.12 3.50 -47.48
C GLY A 427 49.76 4.39 -48.57
N PRO A 428 50.33 5.55 -48.20
CA PRO A 428 50.81 6.54 -49.16
C PRO A 428 52.05 6.03 -49.93
N PRO A 429 52.08 6.13 -51.27
CA PRO A 429 53.26 5.79 -52.06
C PRO A 429 54.37 6.85 -51.92
N THR A 430 55.60 6.43 -52.19
CA THR A 430 56.84 7.21 -51.98
C THR A 430 57.00 8.37 -52.98
N THR A 431 57.78 9.38 -52.59
CA THR A 431 58.01 10.64 -53.32
C THR A 431 58.73 10.50 -54.67
N GLY A 432 58.25 11.23 -55.68
CA GLY A 432 58.89 11.50 -56.97
C GLY A 432 58.34 12.82 -57.58
N PRO A 433 59.08 13.54 -58.45
CA PRO A 433 58.91 14.99 -58.54
C PRO A 433 58.16 15.53 -59.78
N TRP A 434 57.32 16.54 -59.51
CA TRP A 434 56.94 17.70 -60.34
C TRP A 434 56.90 17.59 -61.88
N THR A 435 55.70 17.78 -62.44
CA THR A 435 55.50 18.48 -63.73
C THR A 435 54.26 19.39 -63.64
N THR A 436 54.31 20.54 -64.32
CA THR A 436 53.27 21.59 -64.28
C THR A 436 52.40 21.57 -65.55
N GLY A 437 51.08 21.63 -65.41
CA GLY A 437 50.14 21.78 -66.54
C GLY A 437 48.71 22.09 -66.06
N PRO A 438 47.85 22.82 -66.81
CA PRO A 438 46.75 23.55 -66.18
C PRO A 438 45.33 23.31 -66.75
N GLY A 439 44.34 23.40 -65.86
CA GLY A 439 43.10 24.18 -66.11
C GLY A 439 41.84 23.44 -66.59
N SER A 440 40.69 24.11 -66.33
CA SER A 440 39.32 23.76 -66.72
C SER A 440 38.69 22.53 -66.03
N ALA A 441 37.39 22.48 -65.72
CA ALA A 441 36.32 23.46 -65.92
C ALA A 441 35.39 23.54 -64.67
N ASP A 442 34.65 24.63 -64.53
CA ASP A 442 33.73 24.87 -63.40
C ASP A 442 32.25 24.95 -63.87
N GLY A 443 31.32 24.59 -62.99
CA GLY A 443 29.87 24.68 -63.17
C GLY A 443 29.15 23.37 -63.57
N PRO A 444 27.79 23.31 -63.41
CA PRO A 444 26.89 24.40 -63.06
C PRO A 444 26.06 24.13 -61.78
N HIS A 445 26.60 24.40 -60.59
CA HIS A 445 25.90 24.15 -59.31
C HIS A 445 24.68 25.08 -59.04
N TRP A 446 24.46 26.11 -59.87
CA TRP A 446 23.44 27.15 -59.62
C TRP A 446 21.99 26.66 -59.78
N TYR A 447 21.73 25.73 -60.72
CA TYR A 447 20.38 25.22 -60.99
C TYR A 447 19.76 24.48 -59.80
N LEU A 448 20.59 23.78 -59.01
CA LEU A 448 20.15 22.98 -57.87
C LEU A 448 19.67 23.86 -56.70
N TYR A 449 20.34 25.00 -56.47
CA TYR A 449 19.91 26.01 -55.49
C TYR A 449 18.65 26.77 -55.94
N ALA A 450 18.50 27.04 -57.25
CA ALA A 450 17.28 27.66 -57.78
C ALA A 450 16.05 26.75 -57.59
N LEU A 451 16.16 25.46 -57.92
CA LEU A 451 15.08 24.48 -57.77
C LEU A 451 14.68 24.25 -56.30
N THR A 452 15.66 24.12 -55.39
CA THR A 452 15.37 23.94 -53.96
C THR A 452 14.74 25.19 -53.34
N GLY A 453 15.24 26.40 -53.68
CA GLY A 453 14.64 27.66 -53.23
C GLY A 453 13.20 27.84 -53.72
N ALA A 454 12.92 27.54 -54.99
CA ALA A 454 11.56 27.59 -55.55
C ALA A 454 10.61 26.60 -54.87
N SER A 455 11.07 25.37 -54.57
CA SER A 455 10.27 24.37 -53.88
C SER A 455 9.91 24.79 -52.45
N VAL A 456 10.86 25.36 -51.69
CA VAL A 456 10.60 25.86 -50.33
C VAL A 456 9.62 27.04 -50.36
N ALA A 457 9.80 27.98 -51.29
CA ALA A 457 8.88 29.11 -51.47
C ALA A 457 7.45 28.64 -51.78
N PHE A 458 7.29 27.65 -52.66
CA PHE A 458 5.99 27.10 -53.04
C PHE A 458 5.27 26.42 -51.86
N VAL A 459 5.98 25.65 -51.04
CA VAL A 459 5.44 25.01 -49.82
C VAL A 459 4.98 26.06 -48.80
N LEU A 460 5.76 27.12 -48.59
CA LEU A 460 5.39 28.22 -47.69
C LEU A 460 4.13 28.97 -48.19
N LEU A 461 4.03 29.19 -49.51
CA LEU A 461 2.89 29.88 -50.13
C LEU A 461 1.60 29.03 -50.03
N LEU A 462 1.70 27.71 -50.22
CA LEU A 462 0.61 26.76 -49.94
C LEU A 462 0.18 26.78 -48.46
N GLY A 463 1.13 26.78 -47.53
CA GLY A 463 0.84 26.88 -46.10
C GLY A 463 0.07 28.15 -45.72
N LEU A 464 0.48 29.29 -46.28
CA LEU A 464 -0.22 30.57 -46.12
C LEU A 464 -1.62 30.53 -46.74
N LEU A 465 -1.79 29.93 -47.93
CA LEU A 465 -3.10 29.78 -48.58
C LEU A 465 -4.06 28.96 -47.71
N VAL A 466 -3.60 27.82 -47.19
CA VAL A 466 -4.38 26.96 -46.28
C VAL A 466 -4.75 27.71 -45.00
N PHE A 467 -3.81 28.43 -44.38
CA PHE A 467 -4.08 29.24 -43.19
C PHE A 467 -5.12 30.34 -43.44
N LEU A 468 -5.07 31.01 -44.60
CA LEU A 468 -6.06 32.00 -45.01
C LEU A 468 -7.44 31.37 -45.27
N LEU A 469 -7.51 30.19 -45.90
CA LEU A 469 -8.75 29.45 -46.10
C LEU A 469 -9.37 28.97 -44.78
N VAL A 470 -8.55 28.53 -43.81
CA VAL A 470 -9.00 28.18 -42.46
C VAL A 470 -9.53 29.43 -41.74
N ARG A 471 -8.82 30.57 -41.77
CA ARG A 471 -9.30 31.85 -41.24
C ARG A 471 -10.60 32.31 -41.91
N HIS A 472 -10.75 32.11 -43.22
CA HIS A 472 -11.98 32.46 -43.94
C HIS A 472 -13.15 31.56 -43.50
N ARG A 473 -12.96 30.24 -43.41
CA ARG A 473 -13.98 29.32 -42.87
C ARG A 473 -14.35 29.63 -41.42
N HIS A 474 -13.41 30.07 -40.59
CA HIS A 474 -13.70 30.54 -39.23
C HIS A 474 -14.55 31.83 -39.23
N ARG A 475 -14.18 32.83 -40.04
CA ARG A 475 -14.97 34.07 -40.19
C ARG A 475 -16.39 33.82 -40.71
N VAL A 476 -16.56 32.87 -41.64
CA VAL A 476 -17.89 32.46 -42.14
C VAL A 476 -18.69 31.73 -41.06
N ARG A 477 -18.09 30.85 -40.26
CA ARG A 477 -18.78 30.17 -39.13
C ARG A 477 -19.19 31.11 -37.99
N CYS A 478 -18.56 32.28 -37.85
CA CYS A 478 -18.92 33.29 -36.83
C CYS A 478 -20.07 34.24 -37.23
N ARG A 479 -20.79 33.98 -38.34
CA ARG A 479 -22.08 34.63 -38.64
C ARG A 479 -23.23 33.62 -38.64
N LYS A 480 -23.86 33.45 -37.47
CA LYS A 480 -25.30 33.16 -37.37
C LYS A 480 -26.04 34.46 -36.98
N PRO A 481 -27.28 34.69 -37.45
CA PRO A 481 -28.07 35.86 -37.07
C PRO A 481 -28.46 35.86 -35.58
N GLY A 482 -28.96 37.00 -35.11
CA GLY A 482 -29.24 37.28 -33.70
C GLY A 482 -30.36 36.44 -33.08
N ALA A 483 -30.40 36.45 -31.75
CA ALA A 483 -31.46 35.87 -30.94
C ALA A 483 -32.72 36.74 -30.95
N ALA A 484 -33.86 36.12 -30.64
CA ALA A 484 -35.10 36.76 -30.22
C ALA A 484 -35.67 35.97 -29.03
N ASP A 485 -36.28 36.67 -28.08
CA ASP A 485 -36.79 36.11 -26.81
C ASP A 485 -38.26 35.62 -26.97
N PRO A 486 -38.78 34.74 -26.09
CA PRO A 486 -40.00 33.96 -26.36
C PRO A 486 -41.29 34.47 -25.68
N GLU A 487 -42.44 34.17 -26.27
CA GLU A 487 -43.74 34.01 -25.57
C GLU A 487 -44.66 33.02 -26.35
N PRO A 488 -45.80 32.52 -25.79
CA PRO A 488 -46.10 31.08 -25.89
C PRO A 488 -47.53 30.70 -26.38
N LYS A 489 -47.84 29.39 -26.27
CA LYS A 489 -49.10 28.69 -26.63
C LYS A 489 -49.29 28.51 -28.16
N ASP A 490 -50.11 27.59 -28.66
CA ASP A 490 -51.02 26.60 -28.01
C ASP A 490 -51.05 25.28 -28.83
N ARG A 491 -51.70 24.22 -28.31
CA ARG A 491 -52.29 23.07 -29.04
C ARG A 491 -51.46 22.32 -30.11
N GLY A 492 -51.14 21.06 -29.80
CA GLY A 492 -52.10 19.98 -30.11
C GLY A 492 -51.89 19.09 -31.36
N LEU A 493 -51.96 17.78 -31.08
CA LEU A 493 -52.46 16.67 -31.92
C LEU A 493 -51.69 16.16 -33.16
N HIS A 494 -51.33 14.88 -33.03
CA HIS A 494 -51.48 13.77 -33.99
C HIS A 494 -50.48 13.50 -35.14
N ASP A 495 -50.40 12.19 -35.37
CA ASP A 495 -49.90 11.38 -36.49
C ASP A 495 -48.43 11.53 -36.94
N SER A 496 -47.56 10.51 -36.91
CA SER A 496 -47.66 9.04 -37.19
C SER A 496 -47.28 8.68 -38.62
N SER A 497 -46.06 8.16 -38.78
CA SER A 497 -45.76 6.95 -39.59
C SER A 497 -44.27 6.61 -39.55
N SER A 498 -43.93 5.37 -39.20
CA SER A 498 -42.65 4.74 -39.57
C SER A 498 -42.79 4.05 -40.94
N PRO A 499 -41.70 3.65 -41.61
CA PRO A 499 -41.23 2.27 -41.40
C PRO A 499 -39.70 2.09 -41.37
N ALA A 500 -39.26 0.94 -40.83
CA ALA A 500 -37.90 0.41 -40.95
C ALA A 500 -37.75 -0.46 -42.23
N PRO A 501 -36.54 -0.96 -42.55
CA PRO A 501 -36.10 -2.30 -42.07
C PRO A 501 -34.87 -2.19 -41.13
N ALA A 502 -34.68 -3.04 -40.11
CA ALA A 502 -34.43 -4.50 -40.10
C ALA A 502 -33.06 -4.90 -40.68
N ALA A 503 -32.31 -5.87 -40.14
CA ALA A 503 -32.61 -6.86 -39.10
C ALA A 503 -31.49 -6.90 -38.02
N GLN A 504 -31.82 -6.99 -36.73
CA GLN A 504 -31.86 -8.19 -35.86
C GLN A 504 -30.46 -8.78 -35.49
N GLU A 505 -30.09 -8.91 -34.20
CA GLU A 505 -30.54 -9.87 -33.15
C GLU A 505 -29.66 -11.15 -33.20
N GLU A 506 -29.35 -11.90 -32.13
CA GLU A 506 -30.09 -12.10 -30.88
C GLU A 506 -29.17 -12.34 -29.66
N SER A 507 -29.67 -12.06 -28.46
CA SER A 507 -29.03 -12.38 -27.17
C SER A 507 -29.85 -13.43 -26.42
N LEU A 508 -29.26 -14.58 -26.10
CA LEU A 508 -29.98 -15.66 -25.42
C LEU A 508 -29.85 -15.59 -23.88
N TYR A 509 -30.99 -15.60 -23.19
CA TYR A 509 -31.12 -15.87 -21.76
C TYR A 509 -31.78 -17.25 -21.57
N VAL A 510 -31.29 -18.04 -20.62
CA VAL A 510 -31.96 -19.26 -20.12
C VAL A 510 -31.86 -19.26 -18.59
N ALA A 511 -32.87 -19.78 -17.90
CA ALA A 511 -32.98 -19.77 -16.45
C ALA A 511 -33.23 -21.17 -15.87
N MET A 512 -33.06 -21.28 -14.54
CA MET A 512 -33.38 -22.42 -13.66
C MET A 512 -32.61 -23.74 -13.86
N GLN A 513 -31.88 -24.13 -12.81
CA GLN A 513 -32.21 -25.38 -12.10
C GLN A 513 -31.70 -25.33 -10.65
N ASP A 514 -32.60 -25.60 -9.69
CA ASP A 514 -32.27 -25.90 -8.30
C ASP A 514 -32.05 -27.41 -8.13
N ILE A 515 -30.90 -27.84 -7.59
CA ILE A 515 -30.74 -29.15 -6.94
C ILE A 515 -29.75 -29.02 -5.78
N GLN A 516 -30.17 -29.46 -4.58
CA GLN A 516 -29.30 -29.80 -3.45
C GLN A 516 -30.11 -30.59 -2.41
N PRO A 517 -29.47 -31.34 -1.49
CA PRO A 517 -28.35 -32.28 -1.63
C PRO A 517 -28.86 -33.75 -1.49
N GLU A 518 -27.95 -34.74 -1.40
CA GLU A 518 -28.16 -36.01 -0.67
C GLU A 518 -26.81 -36.68 -0.37
N GLU A 519 -26.80 -37.68 0.53
CA GLU A 519 -25.59 -38.31 1.11
C GLU A 519 -25.17 -39.64 0.43
N GLY A 520 -23.93 -40.07 0.69
CA GLY A 520 -23.68 -41.48 1.04
C GLY A 520 -22.74 -42.35 0.19
N VAL A 521 -22.12 -43.30 0.88
CA VAL A 521 -21.61 -44.61 0.41
C VAL A 521 -20.34 -44.63 -0.49
N GLU A 522 -19.19 -44.54 0.19
CA GLU A 522 -18.26 -45.68 0.39
C GLU A 522 -17.78 -46.53 -0.81
N LEU A 523 -16.44 -46.66 -0.92
CA LEU A 523 -15.75 -47.86 -1.41
C LEU A 523 -14.31 -47.90 -0.85
N ASP A 524 -13.89 -49.03 -0.28
CA ASP A 524 -12.66 -49.18 0.50
C ASP A 524 -11.85 -50.46 0.13
N HIS A 525 -10.68 -50.60 0.74
CA HIS A 525 -9.68 -51.68 0.66
C HIS A 525 -8.82 -51.67 -0.64
N ARG A 526 -7.50 -51.92 -0.59
CA ARG A 526 -6.74 -52.84 0.28
C ARG A 526 -5.23 -52.51 0.24
N GLN A 527 -4.32 -52.89 1.15
CA GLN A 527 -4.25 -53.09 2.63
C GLN A 527 -2.84 -53.62 2.95
N LYS A 528 -2.19 -53.22 4.06
CA LYS A 528 -1.20 -54.10 4.74
C LYS A 528 -1.05 -53.78 6.24
N THR A 529 -0.90 -54.84 7.03
CA THR A 529 -0.93 -54.96 8.51
C THR A 529 0.50 -54.90 9.12
N GLN A 530 0.76 -54.87 10.45
CA GLN A 530 0.20 -55.64 11.59
C GLN A 530 0.33 -54.92 12.97
N ASP A 531 -0.66 -55.17 13.85
CA ASP A 531 -0.64 -55.66 15.27
C ASP A 531 0.28 -55.00 16.35
N GLU A 532 -0.06 -54.91 17.65
CA GLU A 532 -1.25 -55.30 18.45
C GLU A 532 -1.38 -54.46 19.77
N ASP A 533 -2.50 -54.58 20.51
CA ASP A 533 -2.80 -53.95 21.83
C ASP A 533 -3.07 -55.04 22.91
N PRO A 534 -3.11 -54.77 24.24
CA PRO A 534 -4.44 -54.72 24.89
C PRO A 534 -4.60 -53.85 26.18
N GLN A 535 -5.59 -52.95 26.15
CA GLN A 535 -6.61 -52.65 27.20
C GLN A 535 -6.27 -52.22 28.66
N GLY A 536 -7.08 -51.29 29.20
CA GLY A 536 -7.28 -51.08 30.65
C GLY A 536 -8.10 -49.84 31.05
N THR A 537 -9.24 -50.01 31.74
CA THR A 537 -10.18 -48.91 32.15
C THR A 537 -10.18 -48.63 33.66
N THR A 538 -10.47 -47.38 34.11
CA THR A 538 -11.41 -47.01 35.23
C THR A 538 -11.27 -45.52 35.66
N TYR A 539 -12.34 -44.94 36.24
CA TYR A 539 -12.49 -43.57 36.77
C TYR A 539 -11.83 -43.33 38.15
N VAL A 540 -11.70 -42.05 38.59
CA VAL A 540 -12.01 -41.57 39.98
C VAL A 540 -12.03 -40.02 40.05
N GLN A 541 -12.51 -39.44 41.16
CA GLN A 541 -13.11 -38.09 41.23
C GLN A 541 -12.69 -37.26 42.47
N VAL A 542 -12.29 -35.98 42.27
CA VAL A 542 -12.35 -34.79 43.18
C VAL A 542 -11.79 -34.87 44.62
N SER A 543 -10.90 -33.91 44.99
CA SER A 543 -11.04 -33.09 46.23
C SER A 543 -10.04 -31.93 46.38
N ARG A 544 -10.41 -30.91 47.18
CA ARG A 544 -9.61 -29.74 47.58
C ARG A 544 -9.02 -29.91 48.99
N SER A 545 -7.96 -29.18 49.34
CA SER A 545 -7.90 -28.38 50.60
C SER A 545 -6.68 -27.44 50.64
N ARG A 546 -6.52 -26.68 51.74
CA ARG A 546 -5.68 -25.48 51.87
C ARG A 546 -4.46 -25.70 52.81
N SER A 547 -3.48 -24.82 52.72
CA SER A 547 -2.69 -24.38 53.89
C SER A 547 -2.48 -22.86 53.89
N ARG A 548 -2.26 -22.29 55.09
CA ARG A 548 -1.89 -20.89 55.41
C ARG A 548 -0.93 -20.96 56.61
N LEU A 549 0.05 -20.03 56.70
CA LEU A 549 0.87 -19.58 57.86
C LEU A 549 2.25 -19.14 57.30
N ARG A 550 3.04 -18.21 57.88
CA ARG A 550 2.78 -17.01 58.74
C ARG A 550 4.02 -16.09 58.64
N TYR A 551 3.95 -14.87 59.15
CA TYR A 551 5.10 -13.94 59.23
C TYR A 551 6.19 -14.39 60.23
N GLY A 552 7.44 -14.01 59.95
CA GLY A 552 8.62 -14.08 60.84
C GLY A 552 9.80 -13.33 60.19
N LEU A 553 10.71 -12.72 60.96
CA LEU A 553 11.65 -11.70 60.45
C LEU A 553 13.12 -11.88 60.93
N ALA A 554 14.05 -11.50 60.06
CA ALA A 554 15.39 -10.93 60.32
C ALA A 554 16.62 -11.82 60.63
N THR A 555 17.77 -11.17 60.37
CA THR A 555 19.18 -11.42 60.78
C THR A 555 20.05 -12.51 60.13
N SER A 556 21.24 -12.05 59.69
CA SER A 556 22.45 -12.79 59.27
C SER A 556 23.52 -12.67 60.40
N PRO A 557 24.71 -13.33 60.40
CA PRO A 557 25.80 -13.08 59.43
C PRO A 557 26.72 -14.29 59.07
N SER A 558 27.80 -13.99 58.33
CA SER A 558 28.87 -14.89 57.80
C SER A 558 29.89 -15.39 58.84
N PRO A 559 30.91 -16.21 58.45
CA PRO A 559 32.21 -15.67 58.01
C PRO A 559 32.91 -16.43 56.83
N MET A 560 34.19 -16.12 56.57
CA MET A 560 34.99 -16.45 55.36
C MET A 560 36.26 -17.29 55.63
N SER A 561 36.88 -17.82 54.57
CA SER A 561 38.35 -17.97 54.28
C SER A 561 38.50 -18.70 52.92
N GLU A 562 39.53 -18.59 52.07
CA GLU A 562 40.72 -17.71 51.83
C GLU A 562 41.08 -17.93 50.33
N GLY A 563 41.61 -16.99 49.53
CA GLY A 563 42.93 -16.32 49.56
C GLY A 563 43.83 -16.87 48.42
N LEU A 564 44.88 -16.24 47.89
CA LEU A 564 45.44 -14.87 47.86
C LEU A 564 46.61 -14.90 46.81
N LEU A 565 47.20 -13.85 46.20
CA LEU A 565 47.14 -12.38 46.23
C LEU A 565 46.59 -11.82 44.87
N ASP A 566 47.21 -11.08 43.94
CA ASP A 566 48.50 -10.33 43.72
C ASP A 566 48.33 -9.47 42.41
N SER A 567 49.03 -8.36 42.10
CA SER A 567 49.49 -7.16 42.84
C SER A 567 50.00 -6.05 41.86
N GLU A 568 50.22 -4.81 42.36
CA GLU A 568 50.99 -3.66 41.79
C GLU A 568 50.56 -2.97 40.44
N ASP A 569 50.57 -1.63 40.27
CA ASP A 569 50.72 -0.49 41.23
C ASP A 569 50.15 0.88 40.71
N ARG A 570 49.88 1.80 41.67
CA ARG A 570 49.97 3.31 41.65
C ARG A 570 49.12 4.33 40.83
N GLN A 571 48.31 5.09 41.59
CA GLN A 571 48.25 6.58 41.79
C GLN A 571 47.59 7.64 40.83
N ALA A 572 46.93 8.63 41.49
CA ALA A 572 46.83 10.10 41.21
C ALA A 572 45.74 10.73 40.29
N GLU A 573 44.50 10.83 40.80
CA GLU A 573 43.78 12.08 41.24
C GLU A 573 44.13 13.49 40.68
N GLU A 574 43.12 14.22 40.14
CA GLU A 574 42.79 15.63 40.50
C GLU A 574 41.29 15.95 40.19
N ASP A 575 40.73 16.96 40.87
CA ASP A 575 39.32 17.35 40.93
C ASP A 575 38.86 18.38 39.88
N ARG A 576 37.55 18.42 39.58
CA ARG A 576 36.75 19.67 39.71
C ARG A 576 35.23 19.48 39.57
N GLN A 577 34.53 19.88 40.62
CA GLN A 577 33.07 20.05 40.70
C GLN A 577 32.68 21.51 40.37
N MET A 578 31.49 21.72 39.78
CA MET A 578 30.76 23.00 39.88
C MET A 578 29.25 22.79 39.69
N ASP A 579 28.45 23.51 40.48
CA ASP A 579 26.98 23.43 40.45
C ASP A 579 26.32 24.05 39.22
N CYS A 580 25.06 23.68 38.99
CA CYS A 580 24.08 24.52 38.29
C CYS A 580 22.80 24.59 39.12
N GLN A 581 22.63 25.69 39.87
CA GLN A 581 21.43 25.95 40.66
C GLN A 581 20.26 26.46 39.80
N ILE A 582 19.06 26.30 40.36
CA ILE A 582 17.81 26.82 39.79
C ILE A 582 17.76 28.35 39.93
N VAL A 583 17.38 29.04 38.85
CA VAL A 583 16.74 30.36 38.93
C VAL A 583 15.45 30.31 38.11
N ALA A 584 14.32 30.59 38.75
CA ALA A 584 13.04 30.75 38.07
C ALA A 584 12.86 32.20 37.58
N SER A 585 12.11 32.36 36.49
CA SER A 585 11.52 33.65 36.10
C SER A 585 10.08 33.40 35.64
N ASP A 586 9.22 34.38 35.80
CA ASP A 586 7.76 34.22 35.86
C ASP A 586 7.05 35.18 34.88
N ALA A 587 5.74 34.94 34.72
CA ALA A 587 4.75 35.71 33.96
C ALA A 587 4.80 35.62 32.41
N PRO A 588 3.64 35.78 31.72
CA PRO A 588 3.44 35.33 30.34
C PRO A 588 3.34 36.47 29.30
N GLN A 589 3.25 36.09 28.03
CA GLN A 589 2.74 36.97 26.96
C GLN A 589 1.40 36.47 26.42
N ASP A 590 0.46 37.40 26.30
CA ASP A 590 -0.91 37.18 25.82
C ASP A 590 -0.96 37.35 24.29
N VAL A 591 -1.59 36.39 23.58
CA VAL A 591 -1.77 36.44 22.13
C VAL A 591 -3.17 35.92 21.78
N THR A 592 -4.05 36.83 21.39
CA THR A 592 -5.45 36.57 21.06
C THR A 592 -5.58 35.95 19.66
N TYR A 593 -6.28 34.81 19.53
CA TYR A 593 -6.61 34.22 18.23
C TYR A 593 -7.87 34.88 17.64
N ALA A 594 -7.72 35.52 16.47
CA ALA A 594 -8.83 36.06 15.72
C ALA A 594 -9.47 34.99 14.81
N GLN A 595 -10.79 34.84 14.89
CA GLN A 595 -11.56 33.89 14.09
C GLN A 595 -11.94 34.50 12.73
N LEU A 596 -11.66 33.81 11.63
CA LEU A 596 -12.00 34.26 10.27
C LEU A 596 -13.28 33.57 9.76
N ASP A 597 -14.24 34.38 9.33
CA ASP A 597 -15.60 33.96 8.95
C ASP A 597 -15.78 34.04 7.41
N PRO A 598 -16.19 32.97 6.69
CA PRO A 598 -16.02 32.89 5.23
C PRO A 598 -17.21 33.40 4.41
N LEU A 599 -17.52 34.71 4.46
CA LEU A 599 -18.59 35.33 3.64
C LEU A 599 -18.28 36.76 3.13
N ALA A 600 -17.59 36.89 1.98
CA ALA A 600 -17.68 38.03 1.04
C ALA A 600 -16.81 37.78 -0.22
N LEU A 601 -17.05 38.55 -1.31
CA LEU A 601 -16.49 38.44 -2.68
C LEU A 601 -17.12 37.29 -3.50
N ARG A 602 -18.05 37.50 -4.43
CA ARG A 602 -18.41 38.68 -5.26
C ARG A 602 -17.35 39.10 -6.28
#